data_AF-A0A660WLH1-F1
#
_entry.id   AF-A0A660WLH1-F1
#
_cell.length_a   1.000
_cell.length_b   1.000
_cell.length_c   1.000
_cell.angle_alpha   90.00
_cell.angle_beta   90.00
_cell.angle_gamma   90.00
#
_symmetry.space_group_name_H-M   'P 1'
#
loop_
_entity.id
_entity.type
_entity.pdbx_description
1 polymer ?
#
loop_
_entity_poly.entity_id
_entity_poly.type
_entity_poly.pdbx_seq_one_letter_code
_entity_poly.pdbx_strand_id
1 'polypeptide(L)' 'MEEKRFIVTCELGRLSKWLRIIGFDVVYERGTEVYPTIIKAVREN' A
#
# COMPACT_ATOMS: atom_id res chain seq x y z
N MET A 1 6.95 14.20 12.29
CA MET A 1 6.59 12.76 12.19
C MET A 1 6.55 12.45 10.71
N GLU A 2 7.37 11.52 10.27
CA GLU A 2 7.40 11.08 8.87
C GLU A 2 6.10 10.32 8.58
N GLU A 3 5.28 10.82 7.67
CA GLU A 3 4.01 10.17 7.30
C GLU A 3 4.32 8.87 6.55
N LYS A 4 4.05 7.73 7.20
CA LYS A 4 4.22 6.42 6.58
C LYS A 4 3.11 6.16 5.57
N ARG A 5 3.48 6.03 4.31
CA ARG A 5 2.59 5.67 3.21
C ARG A 5 2.57 4.15 3.01
N PHE A 6 1.36 3.58 2.92
CA PHE A 6 1.15 2.17 2.65
C PHE A 6 0.82 1.94 1.18
N ILE A 7 1.60 1.09 0.52
CA ILE A 7 1.29 0.59 -0.82
C ILE A 7 0.59 -0.76 -0.68
N VAL A 8 -0.59 -0.89 -1.27
CA VAL A 8 -1.45 -2.09 -1.14
C VAL A 8 -1.90 -2.59 -2.51
N THR A 9 -1.84 -3.90 -2.69
CA THR A 9 -2.28 -4.59 -3.91
C THR A 9 -3.77 -4.99 -3.83
N CYS A 10 -4.31 -5.47 -4.94
CA CYS A 10 -5.69 -5.95 -5.03
C CYS A 10 -6.00 -7.15 -4.12
N GLU A 11 -5.01 -7.98 -3.83
CA GLU A 11 -5.10 -9.11 -2.89
C GLU A 11 -5.43 -8.64 -1.47
N LEU A 12 -5.05 -7.41 -1.13
CA LEU A 12 -5.31 -6.75 0.14
C LEU A 12 -6.51 -5.79 0.08
N GLY A 13 -7.41 -5.94 -0.90
CA GLY A 13 -8.50 -5.00 -1.18
C GLY A 13 -9.48 -4.72 -0.02
N ARG A 14 -9.64 -5.64 0.95
CA ARG A 14 -10.42 -5.36 2.18
C ARG A 14 -9.57 -4.60 3.20
N LEU A 15 -8.30 -4.95 3.34
CA LEU A 15 -7.36 -4.30 4.25
C LEU A 15 -7.10 -2.85 3.84
N SER A 16 -6.95 -2.58 2.54
CA SER A 16 -6.76 -1.22 2.00
C SER A 16 -7.89 -0.26 2.37
N LYS A 17 -9.13 -0.76 2.38
CA LYS A 17 -10.30 0.01 2.83
C LYS A 17 -10.22 0.34 4.31
N TRP A 18 -9.87 -0.62 5.15
CA TRP A 18 -9.71 -0.40 6.58
C TRP A 18 -8.59 0.60 6.89
N LEU A 19 -7.44 0.48 6.24
CA LEU A 19 -6.32 1.41 6.40
C LEU A 19 -6.69 2.86 6.06
N ARG A 20 -7.52 3.06 5.02
CA ARG A 20 -8.04 4.39 4.68
C ARG A 20 -9.05 4.91 5.71
N ILE A 21 -9.92 4.06 6.23
CA ILE A 21 -10.91 4.44 7.26
C ILE A 21 -10.22 4.92 8.55
N ILE A 22 -9.11 4.27 8.93
CA ILE A 22 -8.37 4.62 10.15
C ILE A 22 -7.37 5.78 9.94
N GLY A 23 -7.34 6.39 8.75
CA GLY A 23 -6.59 7.62 8.48
C GLY A 23 -5.14 7.45 8.02
N PHE A 24 -4.74 6.25 7.56
CA PHE A 24 -3.42 6.09 6.93
C PHE A 24 -3.42 6.57 5.48
N ASP A 25 -2.27 7.08 5.03
CA ASP A 25 -2.01 7.34 3.62
C ASP A 25 -1.81 6.00 2.89
N VAL A 26 -2.74 5.69 1.97
CA VAL A 26 -2.82 4.38 1.30
C VAL A 26 -2.92 4.57 -0.21
N VAL A 27 -1.92 4.06 -0.92
CA VAL A 27 -1.85 3.99 -2.37
C VAL A 27 -2.21 2.59 -2.84
N TYR A 28 -3.27 2.50 -3.65
CA TYR A 28 -3.72 1.24 -4.23
C TYR A 28 -3.06 1.00 -5.58
N GLU A 29 -2.21 -0.04 -5.66
CA GLU A 29 -1.51 -0.40 -6.87
C GLU A 29 -2.28 -1.51 -7.61
N ARG A 30 -2.74 -1.21 -8.84
CA ARG A 30 -3.54 -2.12 -9.67
C ARG A 30 -2.72 -3.17 -10.43
N GLY A 31 -1.41 -3.26 -10.18
CA GLY A 31 -0.54 -4.25 -10.80
C GLY A 31 -0.75 -5.65 -10.21
N THR A 32 -0.76 -6.67 -11.05
CA THR A 32 -0.81 -8.09 -10.64
C THR A 32 0.53 -8.64 -10.19
N GLU A 33 1.61 -7.86 -10.33
CA GLU A 33 2.94 -8.29 -9.96
C GLU A 33 3.25 -7.87 -8.51
N VAL A 34 3.20 -8.84 -7.60
CA VAL A 34 3.50 -8.66 -6.17
C VAL A 34 4.97 -8.28 -5.95
N TYR A 35 5.89 -8.85 -6.74
CA TYR A 35 7.33 -8.69 -6.56
C TYR A 35 7.84 -7.24 -6.82
N PRO A 36 7.45 -6.56 -7.92
CA PRO A 36 7.74 -5.14 -8.12
C PRO A 36 7.15 -4.24 -7.03
N THR A 37 5.98 -4.57 -6.52
CA THR A 37 5.29 -3.80 -5.47
C THR A 37 6.08 -3.81 -4.16
N ILE A 38 6.58 -4.98 -3.74
CA ILE A 38 7.42 -5.10 -2.54
C ILE A 38 8.73 -4.32 -2.70
N ILE A 39 9.41 -4.46 -3.85
CA ILE A 39 10.64 -3.72 -4.16
C ILE A 39 10.41 -2.20 -4.08
N LYS A 40 9.28 -1.73 -4.61
CA LYS A 40 8.90 -0.31 -4.58
C LYS A 40 8.64 0.17 -3.16
N ALA A 41 7.88 -0.59 -2.36
CA ALA A 41 7.61 -0.26 -0.97
C ALA A 41 8.87 -0.20 -0.08
N VAL A 42 9.88 -1.01 -0.39
CA VAL A 42 11.20 -0.99 0.30
C VAL A 42 12.07 0.18 -0.14
N ARG A 43 11.95 0.65 -1.39
CA ARG A 43 12.71 1.81 -1.89
C ARG A 43 12.12 3.16 -1.48
N GLU A 44 10.82 3.22 -1.23
CA GLU A 44 10.09 4.44 -0.86
C GLU A 44 9.96 4.66 0.67
N ASN A 45 10.56 3.78 1.50
CA ASN A 45 10.71 3.91 2.97
C ASN A 45 12.18 4.04 3.36
#